data_AF-A0A9E2YVT9-F1
#
_entry.id   AF-A0A9E2YVT9-F1
#
_cell.length_a   1.000
_cell.length_b   1.000
_cell.length_c   1.000
_cell.angle_alpha   90.00
_cell.angle_beta   90.00
_cell.angle_gamma   90.00
#
_symmetry.space_group_name_H-M   'P 1'
#
loop_
_entity.id
_entity.type
_entity.pdbx_description
1 polymer ?
#
loop_
_entity_poly.entity_id
_entity_poly.type
_entity_poly.pdbx_seq_one_letter_code
_entity_poly.pdbx_strand_id
1 'polypeptide(L)' 'YDGTVLLVTHDHDLIDEVANRIWHLDHGRIEDFTGPYEEYLGHAELKAG' A
#
# COMPACT_ATOMS: atom_id res chain seq x y z
N TYR A 1 1.16 22.51 -1.85
CA TYR A 1 0.89 21.89 -3.16
C TYR A 1 -0.05 20.75 -2.91
N ASP A 2 -1.28 20.82 -3.42
CA ASP A 2 -2.24 19.70 -3.37
C ASP A 2 -1.96 18.75 -4.55
N GLY A 3 -0.74 18.22 -4.56
CA GLY A 3 -0.27 17.29 -5.59
C GLY A 3 -0.39 15.85 -5.08
N THR A 4 -0.62 14.92 -6.00
CA THR A 4 -0.49 13.49 -5.72
C THR A 4 0.93 13.06 -6.03
N VAL A 5 1.56 12.33 -5.11
CA VAL A 5 2.83 11.64 -5.34
C VAL A 5 2.52 10.17 -5.57
N LEU A 6 2.94 9.64 -6.72
CA LEU A 6 2.97 8.20 -6.97
C LEU A 6 4.42 7.74 -6.78
N LEU A 7 4.61 6.82 -5.83
CA LEU A 7 5.90 6.23 -5.52
C LEU A 7 5.84 4.72 -5.79
N VAL A 8 6.87 4.18 -6.42
CA VAL A 8 7.09 2.74 -6.57
C VAL A 8 8.43 2.42 -5.93
N THR A 9 8.41 1.63 -4.88
CA THR A 9 9.61 1.23 -4.13
C THR A 9 9.43 -0.17 -3.57
N HIS A 10 10.54 -0.80 -3.20
CA HIS A 10 10.58 -2.05 -2.43
C HIS A 10 11.00 -1.80 -0.97
N ASP A 11 11.21 -0.54 -0.58
CA ASP A 11 11.57 -0.13 0.77
C ASP A 11 10.30 0.06 1.60
N HIS A 12 10.10 -0.80 2.60
CA HIS A 12 8.89 -0.78 3.43
C HIS A 12 8.88 0.39 4.40
N ASP A 13 10.03 0.80 4.93
CA ASP A 13 10.13 1.93 5.88
C ASP A 13 9.70 3.23 5.17
N LEU A 14 10.09 3.39 3.90
CA LEU A 14 9.65 4.54 3.11
C LEU A 14 8.14 4.52 2.84
N ILE A 15 7.55 3.35 2.56
CA ILE A 15 6.11 3.22 2.31
C ILE A 15 5.34 3.56 3.59
N ASP A 16 5.80 3.04 4.73
CA ASP A 16 5.15 3.24 6.02
C ASP A 16 5.09 4.73 6.43
N GLU A 17 6.19 5.45 6.20
CA GLU A 17 6.30 6.87 6.58
C GLU A 17 5.46 7.83 5.71
N VAL A 18 5.20 7.49 4.43
CA VAL A 18 4.66 8.48 3.47
C VAL A 18 3.37 8.05 2.76
N ALA A 19 3.04 6.76 2.73
CA ALA A 19 1.92 6.27 1.96
C ALA A 19 0.59 6.37 2.74
N ASN A 20 -0.43 6.89 2.07
CA ASN A 20 -1.81 6.95 2.57
C ASN A 20 -2.79 6.11 1.73
N ARG A 21 -2.27 5.42 0.72
CA ARG A 21 -2.98 4.51 -0.18
C ARG A 21 -1.98 3.52 -0.76
N ILE A 22 -2.34 2.24 -0.77
CA ILE A 22 -1.50 1.15 -1.25
C ILE A 22 -2.12 0.54 -2.51
N TRP A 23 -1.33 0.46 -3.57
CA TRP A 23 -1.64 -0.35 -4.74
C TRP A 23 -0.78 -1.60 -4.73
N HIS A 24 -1.38 -2.72 -4.36
CA HIS A 24 -0.69 -3.99 -4.34
C HIS A 24 -0.92 -4.74 -5.64
N LEU A 25 0.16 -5.09 -6.32
CA LEU A 25 0.13 -5.85 -7.57
C LEU A 25 0.41 -7.31 -7.27
N ASP A 26 -0.60 -8.15 -7.42
CA ASP A 26 -0.47 -9.60 -7.22
C ASP A 26 -1.20 -10.39 -8.31
N HIS A 27 -0.54 -11.41 -8.85
CA HIS A 27 -1.06 -12.27 -9.93
C HIS A 27 -1.70 -11.51 -11.11
N GLY A 28 -1.13 -10.36 -11.49
CA GLY A 28 -1.64 -9.52 -12.58
C GLY A 28 -2.92 -8.73 -12.24
N ARG A 29 -3.30 -8.67 -10.96
CA ARG A 29 -4.41 -7.85 -10.44
C ARG A 29 -3.84 -6.75 -9.55
N ILE A 30 -4.50 -5.60 -9.57
CA ILE A 30 -4.22 -4.50 -8.64
C ILE A 30 -5.29 -4.53 -7.57
N GLU A 31 -4.85 -4.64 -6.34
CA GLU A 31 -5.63 -4.34 -5.16
C GLU A 31 -5.37 -2.90 -4.73
N ASP A 32 -6.46 -2.19 -4.49
CA ASP A 32 -6.44 -0.77 -4.16
C ASP A 32 -6.97 -0.55 -2.74
N PHE A 33 -6.06 -0.22 -1.84
CA PHE A 33 -6.35 -0.05 -0.42
C PHE A 33 -6.11 1.39 0.00
N THR A 34 -7.10 2.01 0.64
CA THR A 34 -6.99 3.37 1.19
C THR A 34 -6.70 3.29 2.68
N GLY A 35 -5.53 3.76 3.10
CA GLY A 35 -5.03 3.65 4.46
C GLY A 35 -3.50 3.57 4.49
N PRO A 36 -2.90 3.70 5.68
CA PRO A 36 -1.46 3.53 5.88
C PRO A 36 -1.02 2.07 5.65
N TYR A 37 0.30 1.86 5.54
CA TYR A 37 0.85 0.54 5.23
C TYR A 37 0.59 -0.51 6.33
N GLU A 38 0.68 -0.15 7.61
CA GLU A 38 0.37 -1.07 8.72
C GLU A 38 -1.05 -1.64 8.64
N GLU A 39 -2.05 -0.80 8.31
CA GLU A 39 -3.43 -1.24 8.15
C GLU A 39 -3.60 -2.17 6.94
N TYR A 40 -2.87 -1.89 5.86
CA TYR A 40 -2.84 -2.75 4.69
C TYR A 40 -2.29 -4.15 5.02
N LEU A 41 -1.24 -4.24 5.85
CA LEU A 41 -0.67 -5.54 6.28
C LEU A 41 -1.72 -6.38 7.04
N GLY A 42 -2.40 -5.80 8.03
CA GLY A 42 -3.45 -6.51 8.76
C GLY A 42 -4.63 -6.91 7.86
N HIS A 43 -4.99 -6.06 6.90
CA HIS A 43 -6.01 -6.39 5.90
C HIS A 43 -5.58 -7.54 4.97
N ALA A 44 -4.33 -7.57 4.53
CA ALA A 44 -3.79 -8.63 3.70
C ALA A 44 -3.74 -9.98 4.45
N GLU A 45 -3.39 -9.97 5.74
CA GLU A 45 -3.41 -11.15 6.60
C GLU A 45 -4.82 -11.74 6.75
N LEU A 46 -5.83 -10.90 6.99
CA LEU A 46 -7.23 -11.33 7.09
C LEU A 46 -7.76 -11.96 5.78
N LYS A 47 -7.21 -11.55 4.63
CA LYS A 47 -7.58 -12.11 3.32
C LYS A 47 -6.87 -13.42 2.99
N ALA A 48 -5.74 -13.71 3.63
CA ALA A 48 -4.95 -14.91 3.38
C ALA A 48 -5.43 -16.13 4.19
N GLY A 49 -6.28 -15.93 5.20
CA GLY A 49 -6.93 -16.99 5.99
C GLY A 49 -8.30 -17.39 5.47
#